data_AF-A0AAE0RFY3-F1
#
_entry.id   AF-A0AAE0RFY3-F1
#
_cell.length_a   1.000
_cell.length_b   1.000
_cell.length_c   1.000
_cell.angle_alpha   90.00
_cell.angle_beta   90.00
_cell.angle_gamma   90.00
#
_symmetry.space_group_name_H-M   'P 1'
#
loop_
_entity.id
_entity.type
_entity.pdbx_description
1 polymer ?
#
loop_
_entity_poly.entity_id
_entity_poly.type
_entity_poly.pdbx_seq_one_letter_code
_entity_poly.pdbx_strand_id
1 'polypeptide(L)'
;MQLQLISIVLVLHWMEYANCQHHASRHRLHERNSFFCLVNLGGPGCPGGCLTCSELNGCLTCMPRLFIHLEREGMRQFGVCLASCPKGFFGTRSPEKNDCSKCGSECDTCFDKNFCTRCRAGSYLHKGKCQERCPDDLVPSDIKRECVAPCPVNCESCLNSDTCTRCMSGHYLLHGQCNNICPEEFEPSKQSMECIPKVHCEVGEWSEWGPCLRIGKSCFGEESRTRKVLQSPSPQGNPCPSTLEKRQCIVKKKRCGKGDKGTRKGERKNRNNRKEKTNSEGRRERKRERERERELGTREDDSRNKTEQRRKRTQSRDSIVE
;
A
#
# COMPACT_ATOMS: atom_id res chain seq x y z
N MET A 1 25.97 -30.76 -57.57
CA MET A 1 26.80 -30.33 -56.41
C MET A 1 25.94 -29.95 -55.19
N GLN A 2 24.87 -30.69 -54.85
CA GLN A 2 24.10 -30.46 -53.60
C GLN A 2 23.83 -31.75 -52.79
N LEU A 3 24.06 -32.94 -53.36
CA LEU A 3 23.87 -34.22 -52.66
C LEU A 3 25.09 -34.67 -51.83
N GLN A 4 26.28 -34.12 -52.06
CA GLN A 4 27.48 -34.47 -51.29
C GLN A 4 27.58 -33.74 -49.93
N LEU A 5 26.89 -32.60 -49.76
CA LEU A 5 26.91 -31.84 -48.49
C LEU A 5 25.98 -32.47 -47.43
N ILE A 6 24.87 -33.08 -47.84
CA ILE A 6 23.92 -33.73 -46.92
C ILE A 6 24.53 -35.02 -46.32
N SER A 7 25.35 -35.73 -47.09
CA SER A 7 26.05 -36.94 -46.62
C SER A 7 27.12 -36.64 -45.56
N ILE A 8 27.74 -35.46 -45.57
CA ILE A 8 28.76 -35.08 -44.58
C ILE A 8 28.09 -34.63 -43.27
N VAL A 9 26.94 -33.95 -43.35
CA VAL A 9 26.17 -33.55 -42.17
C VAL A 9 25.60 -34.77 -41.44
N LEU A 10 25.16 -35.80 -42.16
CA LEU A 10 24.69 -37.04 -41.54
C LEU A 10 25.81 -37.87 -40.90
N VAL A 11 27.03 -37.89 -41.47
CA VAL A 11 28.17 -38.57 -40.86
C VAL A 11 28.68 -37.84 -39.62
N LEU A 12 28.64 -36.50 -39.59
CA LEU A 12 28.97 -35.71 -38.39
C LEU A 12 27.89 -35.81 -37.30
N HIS A 13 26.61 -35.94 -37.68
CA HIS A 13 25.51 -36.14 -36.73
C HIS A 13 25.42 -37.60 -36.21
N TRP A 14 26.06 -38.56 -36.89
CA TRP A 14 26.15 -39.96 -36.43
C TRP A 14 27.37 -40.22 -35.52
N MET A 15 28.42 -39.41 -35.62
CA MET A 15 29.55 -39.43 -34.68
C MET A 15 29.22 -38.78 -33.32
N GLU A 16 28.12 -38.01 -33.23
CA GLU A 16 27.59 -37.48 -31.95
C GLU A 16 26.67 -38.46 -31.20
N TYR A 17 26.34 -39.62 -31.77
CA TYR A 17 25.41 -40.59 -31.15
C TYR A 17 26.08 -41.86 -30.61
N ALA A 18 27.40 -41.92 -30.58
CA ALA A 18 28.15 -43.11 -30.14
C ALA A 18 29.12 -42.78 -29.00
N ASN A 19 28.60 -42.65 -27.77
CA ASN A 19 29.06 -43.41 -26.58
C ASN A 19 28.51 -42.78 -25.30
N CYS A 20 27.45 -43.39 -24.76
CA CYS A 20 27.17 -43.34 -23.32
C CYS A 20 26.75 -44.73 -22.88
N GLN A 21 27.72 -45.63 -22.80
CA GLN A 21 27.63 -46.80 -21.94
C GLN A 21 28.86 -46.89 -21.05
N HIS A 22 28.61 -47.30 -19.80
CA HIS A 22 29.53 -47.55 -18.68
C HIS A 22 29.90 -46.28 -17.87
N HIS A 23 29.51 -46.07 -16.61
CA HIS A 23 28.99 -46.95 -15.57
C HIS A 23 27.90 -46.23 -14.76
N ALA A 24 26.79 -46.94 -14.54
CA ALA A 24 25.84 -46.63 -13.50
C ALA A 24 26.44 -47.05 -12.14
N SER A 25 26.59 -46.10 -11.22
CA SER A 25 26.59 -46.42 -9.79
C SER A 25 25.57 -45.51 -9.10
N ARG A 26 24.56 -46.20 -8.55
CA ARG A 26 23.32 -45.70 -7.98
C ARG A 26 23.55 -44.67 -6.87
N HIS A 27 22.99 -43.47 -7.03
CA HIS A 27 22.18 -42.85 -5.97
C HIS A 27 21.16 -41.87 -6.56
N ARG A 28 19.92 -41.93 -6.07
CA ARG A 28 18.72 -41.31 -6.63
C ARG A 28 18.59 -39.83 -6.23
N LEU A 29 18.24 -39.02 -7.23
CA LEU A 29 17.31 -37.87 -7.26
C LEU A 29 17.64 -36.58 -6.46
N HIS A 30 17.98 -35.51 -7.19
CA HIS A 30 17.03 -34.40 -7.37
C HIS A 30 17.31 -33.67 -8.69
N GLU A 31 16.31 -33.66 -9.58
CA GLU A 31 16.31 -32.89 -10.83
C GLU A 31 16.41 -31.38 -10.56
N ARG A 32 17.35 -30.70 -11.24
CA ARG A 32 17.06 -29.53 -12.09
C ARG A 32 18.29 -29.08 -12.87
N ASN A 33 18.05 -28.76 -14.13
CA ASN A 33 18.89 -28.05 -15.10
C ASN A 33 20.04 -28.83 -15.78
N SER A 34 19.66 -29.41 -16.92
CA SER A 34 20.45 -29.66 -18.11
C SER A 34 21.19 -28.40 -18.60
N PHE A 35 22.36 -28.08 -18.05
CA PHE A 35 23.22 -26.99 -18.59
C PHE A 35 24.73 -27.14 -18.27
N PHE A 36 25.24 -28.36 -18.04
CA PHE A 36 26.65 -28.57 -17.67
C PHE A 36 27.31 -29.76 -18.40
N CYS A 37 27.22 -29.78 -19.72
CA CYS A 37 28.16 -30.54 -20.55
C CYS A 37 29.15 -29.57 -21.19
N LEU A 38 30.07 -29.04 -20.39
CA LEU A 38 31.24 -28.32 -20.89
C LEU A 38 32.50 -28.89 -20.23
N VAL A 39 33.28 -29.53 -21.10
CA VAL A 39 34.71 -29.84 -21.02
C VAL A 39 35.15 -30.89 -19.98
N ASN A 40 35.24 -32.14 -20.45
CA ASN A 40 36.12 -33.15 -19.84
C ASN A 40 37.58 -32.71 -20.03
N LEU A 41 38.10 -31.97 -19.06
CA LEU A 41 39.52 -31.63 -18.85
C LEU A 41 40.05 -32.24 -17.54
N GLY A 42 39.33 -33.22 -16.96
CA GLY A 42 39.76 -33.98 -15.79
C GLY A 42 40.58 -35.21 -16.17
N GLY A 43 41.41 -35.71 -15.25
CA GLY A 43 42.19 -36.93 -15.46
C GLY A 43 41.29 -38.14 -15.76
N PRO A 44 41.75 -39.14 -16.55
CA PRO A 44 40.94 -40.31 -16.91
C PRO A 44 40.43 -41.01 -15.64
N GLY A 45 39.11 -41.08 -15.47
CA GLY A 45 38.45 -41.73 -14.33
C GLY A 45 38.06 -40.80 -13.15
N CYS A 46 38.37 -39.51 -13.21
CA CYS A 46 38.00 -38.56 -12.16
C CYS A 46 36.71 -37.78 -12.46
N PRO A 47 35.93 -37.37 -11.44
CA PRO A 47 34.76 -36.52 -11.62
C PRO A 47 35.14 -35.17 -12.25
N GLY A 48 34.23 -34.60 -13.05
CA GLY A 48 34.46 -33.32 -13.73
C GLY A 48 34.90 -32.22 -12.77
N GLY A 49 35.96 -31.48 -13.11
CA GLY A 49 36.57 -30.51 -12.20
C GLY A 49 37.84 -30.98 -11.50
N CYS A 50 38.07 -32.29 -11.45
CA CYS A 50 39.15 -32.90 -10.68
C CYS A 50 40.34 -33.32 -11.56
N LEU A 51 41.56 -32.94 -11.16
CA LEU A 51 42.80 -33.33 -11.84
C LEU A 51 43.29 -34.70 -11.37
N THR A 52 43.27 -34.94 -10.06
CA THR A 52 43.71 -36.20 -9.45
C THR A 52 42.69 -36.65 -8.39
N CYS A 53 42.32 -37.92 -8.39
CA CYS A 53 41.32 -38.47 -7.49
C CYS A 53 41.73 -39.86 -6.97
N SER A 54 41.06 -40.30 -5.91
CA SER A 54 41.16 -41.65 -5.37
C SER A 54 39.77 -42.15 -4.99
N GLU A 55 39.56 -43.46 -5.00
CA GLU A 55 38.26 -44.05 -4.65
C GLU A 55 37.81 -43.74 -3.21
N LEU A 56 38.76 -43.59 -2.28
CA LEU A 56 38.48 -43.42 -0.86
C LEU A 56 38.32 -41.96 -0.45
N ASN A 57 39.15 -41.07 -1.00
CA ASN A 57 39.19 -39.65 -0.60
C ASN A 57 38.52 -38.73 -1.63
N GLY A 58 37.93 -39.27 -2.69
CA GLY A 58 37.36 -38.46 -3.77
C GLY A 58 38.44 -37.67 -4.50
N CYS A 59 38.17 -36.40 -4.80
CA CYS A 59 39.13 -35.53 -5.46
C CYS A 59 40.26 -35.08 -4.51
N LEU A 60 41.50 -35.15 -4.99
CA LEU A 60 42.70 -34.72 -4.28
C LEU A 60 43.15 -33.32 -4.73
N THR A 61 43.09 -33.05 -6.04
CA THR A 61 43.47 -31.76 -6.62
C THR A 61 42.45 -31.30 -7.65
N CYS A 62 41.95 -30.07 -7.48
CA CYS A 62 40.98 -29.45 -8.38
C CYS A 62 41.67 -28.66 -9.50
N MET A 63 40.95 -28.41 -10.59
CA MET A 63 41.38 -27.45 -11.61
C MET A 63 41.59 -26.04 -11.01
N PRO A 64 42.51 -25.21 -11.53
CA PRO A 64 42.95 -23.94 -10.92
C PRO A 64 41.85 -22.90 -10.64
N ARG A 65 40.65 -23.04 -11.22
CA ARG A 65 39.50 -22.13 -10.99
C ARG A 65 38.49 -22.64 -9.97
N LEU A 66 38.63 -23.90 -9.54
CA LEU A 66 37.73 -24.54 -8.59
C LEU A 66 38.35 -24.56 -7.20
N PHE A 67 37.49 -24.66 -6.20
CA PHE A 67 37.85 -24.82 -4.80
C PHE A 67 37.63 -26.27 -4.37
N ILE A 68 38.60 -26.83 -3.65
CA ILE A 68 38.42 -28.13 -3.00
C ILE A 68 37.63 -27.92 -1.70
N HIS A 69 36.50 -28.60 -1.58
CA HIS A 69 35.71 -28.70 -0.36
C HIS A 69 35.74 -30.14 0.14
N LEU A 70 35.88 -30.31 1.46
CA LEU A 70 35.87 -31.63 2.07
C LEU A 70 34.48 -31.92 2.64
N GLU A 71 33.72 -32.77 1.94
CA GLU A 71 32.41 -33.22 2.40
C GLU A 71 32.56 -34.39 3.39
N ARG A 72 31.63 -34.49 4.33
CA ARG A 72 31.60 -35.55 5.34
C ARG A 72 30.35 -36.39 5.19
N GLU A 73 30.53 -37.69 4.97
CA GLU A 73 29.45 -38.67 4.96
C GLU A 73 29.74 -39.72 6.04
N GLY A 74 29.01 -39.64 7.16
CA GLY A 74 29.27 -40.45 8.35
C GLY A 74 30.67 -40.20 8.92
N MET A 75 31.54 -41.21 8.87
CA MET A 75 32.93 -41.14 9.32
C MET A 75 33.92 -40.84 8.18
N ARG A 76 33.46 -40.81 6.92
CA ARG A 76 34.31 -40.58 5.76
C ARG A 76 34.37 -39.10 5.43
N GLN A 77 35.52 -38.66 4.94
CA GLN A 77 35.73 -37.31 4.43
C GLN A 77 36.34 -37.42 3.03
N PHE A 78 35.72 -36.80 2.04
CA PHE A 78 36.16 -36.85 0.65
C PHE A 78 36.13 -35.46 0.02
N GLY A 79 37.05 -35.23 -0.93
CA GLY A 79 37.18 -33.96 -1.62
C GLY A 79 36.25 -33.87 -2.83
N VAL A 80 35.62 -32.71 -2.97
CA VAL A 80 34.81 -32.32 -4.12
C VAL A 80 35.29 -30.97 -4.65
N CYS A 81 35.22 -30.77 -5.96
CA CYS A 81 35.61 -29.51 -6.59
C CYS A 81 34.38 -28.66 -6.88
N LEU A 82 34.33 -27.46 -6.33
CA LEU A 82 33.21 -26.54 -6.45
C LEU A 82 33.64 -25.22 -7.08
N ALA A 83 32.75 -24.61 -7.87
CA ALA A 83 32.99 -23.26 -8.40
C ALA A 83 32.90 -22.18 -7.32
N SER A 84 32.18 -22.45 -6.22
CA SER A 84 32.02 -21.56 -5.07
C SER A 84 31.80 -22.38 -3.81
N CYS A 85 32.32 -21.90 -2.69
CA CYS A 85 32.22 -22.61 -1.42
C CYS A 85 30.79 -22.61 -0.87
N PRO A 86 30.38 -23.70 -0.18
CA PRO A 86 29.04 -23.80 0.41
C PRO A 86 28.88 -22.86 1.61
N LYS A 87 27.64 -22.68 2.08
CA LYS A 87 27.33 -21.85 3.26
C LYS A 87 28.14 -22.31 4.48
N GLY A 88 28.66 -21.36 5.24
CA GLY A 88 29.56 -21.62 6.37
C GLY A 88 31.03 -21.83 5.99
N PHE A 89 31.38 -21.68 4.71
CA PHE A 89 32.75 -21.73 4.22
C PHE A 89 33.05 -20.52 3.33
N PHE A 90 34.32 -20.12 3.30
CA PHE A 90 34.85 -19.10 2.39
C PHE A 90 36.00 -19.70 1.55
N GLY A 91 36.22 -19.14 0.37
CA GLY A 91 37.25 -19.62 -0.55
C GLY A 91 38.60 -18.97 -0.26
N THR A 92 39.61 -19.78 0.01
CA THR A 92 41.01 -19.35 0.11
C THR A 92 41.73 -19.74 -1.18
N ARG A 93 42.49 -18.81 -1.77
CA ARG A 93 43.33 -19.08 -2.94
C ARG A 93 44.78 -19.11 -2.53
N SER A 94 45.46 -20.22 -2.80
CA SER A 94 46.89 -20.37 -2.59
C SER A 94 47.58 -20.76 -3.91
N PRO A 95 48.90 -20.59 -4.04
CA PRO A 95 49.65 -21.02 -5.22
C PRO A 95 49.52 -22.52 -5.51
N GLU A 96 49.22 -23.33 -4.49
CA GLU A 96 49.18 -24.79 -4.59
C GLU A 96 47.77 -25.32 -4.86
N LYS A 97 46.75 -24.74 -4.20
CA LYS A 97 45.34 -25.11 -4.37
C LYS A 97 44.40 -24.01 -3.88
N ASN A 98 43.17 -23.99 -4.38
CA ASN A 98 42.12 -23.21 -3.76
C ASN A 98 41.28 -24.13 -2.87
N ASP A 99 41.04 -23.75 -1.63
CA ASP A 99 40.29 -24.55 -0.66
C ASP A 99 39.08 -23.79 -0.11
N CYS A 100 38.07 -24.54 0.31
CA CYS A 100 36.96 -24.02 1.10
C CYS A 100 37.28 -24.16 2.59
N SER A 101 37.60 -23.05 3.22
CA SER A 101 37.90 -22.93 4.64
C SER A 101 36.63 -22.59 5.43
N LYS A 102 36.45 -23.19 6.62
CA LYS A 102 35.26 -22.98 7.45
C LYS A 102 35.25 -21.59 8.08
N CYS A 103 34.10 -20.94 8.15
CA CYS A 103 33.89 -19.71 8.91
C CYS A 103 34.09 -19.92 10.43
N GLY A 104 34.28 -18.83 11.18
CA GLY A 104 34.34 -18.85 12.64
C GLY A 104 33.07 -19.43 13.30
N SER A 105 33.17 -19.85 14.57
CA SER A 105 32.06 -20.49 15.29
C SER A 105 30.81 -19.62 15.39
N GLU A 106 30.96 -18.30 15.56
CA GLU A 106 29.83 -17.37 15.72
C GLU A 106 29.23 -16.91 14.38
N CYS A 107 29.79 -17.37 13.27
CA CYS A 107 29.47 -16.90 11.94
C CYS A 107 28.72 -17.96 11.12
N ASP A 108 27.58 -17.58 10.55
CA ASP A 108 26.79 -18.39 9.62
C ASP A 108 27.39 -18.34 8.20
N THR A 109 27.70 -17.13 7.73
CA THR A 109 28.34 -16.91 6.42
C THR A 109 29.40 -15.84 6.55
N CYS A 110 30.55 -16.04 5.91
CA CYS A 110 31.69 -15.13 5.95
C CYS A 110 32.25 -14.88 4.56
N PHE A 111 32.86 -13.71 4.39
CA PHE A 111 33.65 -13.38 3.20
C PHE A 111 35.07 -13.92 3.32
N ASP A 112 35.66 -13.78 4.50
CA ASP A 112 36.95 -14.36 4.88
C ASP A 112 36.96 -14.75 6.37
N LYS A 113 38.11 -15.19 6.88
CA LYS A 113 38.25 -15.62 8.28
C LYS A 113 37.90 -14.53 9.30
N ASN A 114 38.11 -13.26 8.96
CA ASN A 114 37.95 -12.09 9.83
C ASN A 114 36.65 -11.32 9.57
N PHE A 115 36.05 -11.48 8.39
CA PHE A 115 34.88 -10.75 7.95
C PHE A 115 33.68 -11.67 7.76
N CYS A 116 32.85 -11.71 8.80
CA CYS A 116 31.54 -12.34 8.78
C CYS A 116 30.51 -11.44 8.08
N THR A 117 29.64 -12.05 7.29
CA THR A 117 28.51 -11.37 6.62
C THR A 117 27.17 -11.67 7.30
N ARG A 118 27.09 -12.75 8.10
CA ARG A 118 25.88 -13.09 8.86
C ARG A 118 26.25 -13.88 10.12
N CYS A 119 25.74 -13.45 11.26
CA CYS A 119 25.97 -14.11 12.54
C CYS A 119 24.95 -15.19 12.84
N ARG A 120 25.38 -16.18 13.64
CA ARG A 120 24.50 -17.18 14.23
C ARG A 120 23.46 -16.53 15.15
N ALA A 121 22.36 -17.24 15.38
CA ALA A 121 21.37 -16.82 16.37
C ALA A 121 22.03 -16.65 17.75
N GLY A 122 21.73 -15.53 18.44
CA GLY A 122 22.35 -15.17 19.71
C GLY A 122 23.60 -14.27 19.59
N SER A 123 24.08 -14.00 18.38
CA SER A 123 25.16 -13.04 18.12
C SER A 123 24.73 -11.96 17.13
N TYR A 124 25.29 -10.76 17.29
CA TYR A 124 25.02 -9.57 16.49
C TYR A 124 26.25 -9.17 15.70
N LEU A 125 26.04 -8.81 14.44
CA LEU A 125 27.10 -8.39 13.52
C LEU A 125 27.52 -6.93 13.81
N HIS A 126 28.81 -6.70 14.00
CA HIS A 126 29.41 -5.39 14.14
C HIS A 126 30.77 -5.34 13.42
N LYS A 127 30.91 -4.44 12.43
CA LYS A 127 32.15 -4.26 11.63
C LYS A 127 32.76 -5.57 11.11
N GLY A 128 31.91 -6.49 10.64
CA GLY A 128 32.33 -7.80 10.11
C GLY A 128 32.63 -8.85 11.19
N LYS A 129 32.38 -8.60 12.47
CA LYS A 129 32.56 -9.58 13.55
C LYS A 129 31.24 -9.88 14.24
N CYS A 130 31.09 -11.11 14.72
CA CYS A 130 29.93 -11.54 15.48
C CYS A 130 30.25 -11.51 16.97
N GLN A 131 29.36 -10.90 17.76
CA GLN A 131 29.49 -10.77 19.20
C GLN A 131 28.13 -10.87 19.89
N GLU A 132 28.08 -11.46 21.09
CA GLU A 132 26.83 -11.61 21.85
C GLU A 132 26.31 -10.29 22.41
N ARG A 133 27.22 -9.38 22.78
CA ARG A 133 26.89 -8.04 23.33
C ARG A 133 27.40 -6.98 22.40
N CYS A 134 26.59 -5.98 22.08
CA CYS A 134 27.02 -4.84 21.28
C CYS A 134 27.97 -3.93 22.07
N PRO A 135 28.89 -3.21 21.39
CA PRO A 135 29.74 -2.21 22.04
C PRO A 135 28.91 -1.07 22.63
N ASP A 136 29.55 -0.25 23.46
CA ASP A 136 28.95 0.98 23.99
C ASP A 136 28.40 1.86 22.84
N ASP A 137 27.30 2.56 23.12
CA ASP A 137 26.52 3.38 22.17
C ASP A 137 25.75 2.61 21.08
N LEU A 138 25.80 1.28 21.05
CA LEU A 138 25.02 0.47 20.12
C LEU A 138 24.07 -0.49 20.84
N VAL A 139 22.96 -0.78 20.19
CA VAL A 139 21.93 -1.70 20.69
C VAL A 139 21.78 -2.91 19.76
N PRO A 140 21.46 -4.10 20.31
CA PRO A 140 21.16 -5.27 19.49
C PRO A 140 19.85 -5.07 18.73
N SER A 141 19.86 -5.33 17.42
CA SER A 141 18.65 -5.42 16.61
C SER A 141 18.38 -6.86 16.22
N ASP A 142 17.32 -7.46 16.77
CA ASP A 142 16.95 -8.85 16.46
C ASP A 142 16.48 -9.02 15.01
N ILE A 143 15.88 -7.99 14.43
CA ILE A 143 15.38 -8.00 13.04
C ILE A 143 16.56 -8.09 12.06
N LYS A 144 17.61 -7.28 12.28
CA LYS A 144 18.79 -7.24 11.40
C LYS A 144 19.89 -8.21 11.84
N ARG A 145 19.84 -8.73 13.07
CA ARG A 145 20.94 -9.47 13.74
C ARG A 145 22.27 -8.70 13.69
N GLU A 146 22.17 -7.41 13.91
CA GLU A 146 23.25 -6.44 13.80
C GLU A 146 23.25 -5.53 15.02
N CYS A 147 24.43 -5.01 15.38
CA CYS A 147 24.55 -3.92 16.34
C CYS A 147 24.27 -2.61 15.61
N VAL A 148 23.16 -1.97 15.97
CA VAL A 148 22.69 -0.74 15.33
C VAL A 148 22.74 0.42 16.31
N ALA A 149 22.80 1.65 15.80
CA ALA A 149 22.65 2.81 16.64
C ALA A 149 21.24 2.82 17.28
N PRO A 150 21.10 3.22 18.54
CA PRO A 150 19.80 3.39 19.17
C PRO A 150 18.98 4.41 18.39
N CYS A 151 17.67 4.19 18.33
CA CYS A 151 16.76 5.15 17.73
C CYS A 151 16.66 6.43 18.59
N PRO A 152 16.27 7.57 17.99
CA PRO A 152 15.97 8.79 18.73
C PRO A 152 14.99 8.55 19.88
N VAL A 153 14.99 9.45 20.87
CA VAL A 153 14.02 9.41 21.97
C VAL A 153 12.59 9.39 21.44
N ASN A 154 11.72 8.61 22.09
CA ASN A 154 10.32 8.45 21.71
C ASN A 154 10.07 7.84 20.32
N CYS A 155 11.08 7.20 19.73
CA CYS A 155 10.99 6.49 18.46
C CYS A 155 10.95 4.96 18.65
N GLU A 156 9.99 4.30 18.01
CA GLU A 156 9.87 2.84 17.98
C GLU A 156 10.75 2.24 16.87
N SER A 157 10.71 2.83 15.66
CA SER A 157 11.55 2.41 14.55
C SER A 157 12.15 3.61 13.83
N CYS A 158 13.43 3.51 13.47
CA CYS A 158 14.19 4.59 12.85
C CYS A 158 14.95 4.10 11.61
N LEU A 159 15.25 5.04 10.71
CA LEU A 159 16.12 4.80 9.56
C LEU A 159 17.60 4.84 9.99
N ASN A 160 17.94 5.81 10.81
CA ASN A 160 19.26 6.05 11.39
C ASN A 160 19.09 6.63 12.81
N SER A 161 20.19 7.00 13.47
CA SER A 161 20.17 7.56 14.83
C SER A 161 19.37 8.84 15.00
N ASP A 162 19.06 9.54 13.90
CA ASP A 162 18.50 10.91 13.94
C ASP A 162 17.10 10.98 13.31
N THR A 163 16.75 10.02 12.44
CA THR A 163 15.54 10.03 11.63
C THR A 163 14.63 8.88 12.04
N CYS A 164 13.58 9.22 12.78
CA CYS A 164 12.51 8.31 13.15
C CYS A 164 11.54 8.06 11.99
N THR A 165 11.06 6.82 11.86
CA THR A 165 10.02 6.44 10.90
C THR A 165 8.72 6.05 11.58
N ARG A 166 8.75 5.69 12.86
CA ARG A 166 7.56 5.41 13.67
C ARG A 166 7.78 5.82 15.11
N CYS A 167 6.90 6.67 15.62
CA CYS A 167 6.95 7.13 16.99
C CYS A 167 6.29 6.13 17.95
N MET A 168 6.75 6.15 19.20
CA MET A 168 6.07 5.45 20.28
C MET A 168 4.65 6.01 20.49
N SER A 169 3.79 5.20 21.11
CA SER A 169 2.40 5.60 21.40
C SER A 169 2.35 6.95 22.15
N GLY A 170 1.43 7.83 21.74
CA GLY A 170 1.27 9.17 22.32
C GLY A 170 2.21 10.24 21.76
N HIS A 171 3.00 9.93 20.73
CA HIS A 171 3.87 10.87 20.03
C HIS A 171 3.50 10.94 18.55
N TYR A 172 3.75 12.09 17.96
CA TYR A 172 3.43 12.43 16.57
C TYR A 172 4.71 12.71 15.81
N LEU A 173 4.85 12.08 14.64
CA LEU A 173 6.01 12.24 13.79
C LEU A 173 5.95 13.59 13.07
N LEU A 174 7.05 14.34 13.14
CA LEU A 174 7.26 15.58 12.39
C LEU A 174 8.74 15.66 11.98
N HIS A 175 9.00 15.74 10.68
CA HIS A 175 10.36 15.87 10.11
C HIS A 175 11.37 14.83 10.65
N GLY A 176 10.94 13.58 10.87
CA GLY A 176 11.80 12.52 11.40
C GLY A 176 12.00 12.55 12.92
N GLN A 177 11.28 13.41 13.64
CA GLN A 177 11.33 13.48 15.11
C GLN A 177 9.95 13.24 15.72
N CYS A 178 9.94 12.70 16.93
CA CYS A 178 8.72 12.34 17.64
C CYS A 178 8.40 13.38 18.71
N ASN A 179 7.30 14.10 18.52
CA ASN A 179 6.85 15.13 19.44
C ASN A 179 5.59 14.67 20.17
N ASN A 180 5.53 14.86 21.48
CA ASN A 180 4.31 14.61 22.26
C ASN A 180 3.24 15.69 22.00
N ILE A 181 3.66 16.92 21.67
CA ILE A 181 2.80 18.04 21.31
C ILE A 181 3.32 18.64 20.00
N CYS A 182 2.45 18.78 19.00
CA CYS A 182 2.82 19.38 17.73
C CYS A 182 3.05 20.91 17.89
N PRO A 183 4.01 21.50 17.15
CA PRO A 183 4.24 22.95 17.13
C PRO A 183 3.00 23.74 16.67
N GLU A 184 2.97 25.05 16.90
CA GLU A 184 1.77 25.91 16.71
C GLU A 184 1.17 25.88 15.29
N GLU A 185 2.01 25.69 14.27
CA GLU A 185 1.60 25.58 12.86
C GLU A 185 1.08 24.18 12.47
N PHE A 186 1.10 23.23 13.39
CA PHE A 186 0.72 21.83 13.17
C PHE A 186 -0.31 21.36 14.20
N GLU A 187 -1.09 20.35 13.82
CA GLU A 187 -2.02 19.68 14.72
C GLU A 187 -1.80 18.15 14.69
N PRO A 188 -2.09 17.45 15.80
CA PRO A 188 -1.95 16.01 15.89
C PRO A 188 -3.03 15.27 15.09
N SER A 189 -2.60 14.48 14.10
CA SER A 189 -3.48 13.56 13.37
C SER A 189 -3.52 12.19 14.03
N LYS A 190 -4.68 11.77 14.55
CA LYS A 190 -4.86 10.42 15.11
C LYS A 190 -4.81 9.30 14.06
N GLN A 191 -5.07 9.62 12.79
CA GLN A 191 -5.12 8.62 11.71
C GLN A 191 -3.72 8.27 11.20
N SER A 192 -2.86 9.28 11.03
CA SER A 192 -1.49 9.09 10.54
C SER A 192 -0.44 9.04 11.65
N MET A 193 -0.78 9.37 12.90
CA MET A 193 0.18 9.55 14.01
C MET A 193 1.31 10.53 13.65
N GLU A 194 0.95 11.57 12.91
CA GLU A 194 1.83 12.62 12.42
C GLU A 194 1.31 14.00 12.82
N CYS A 195 2.21 14.96 12.87
CA CYS A 195 1.84 16.37 12.96
C CYS A 195 1.51 16.87 11.54
N ILE A 196 0.23 17.15 11.29
CA ILE A 196 -0.24 17.69 10.01
C ILE A 196 -0.34 19.21 10.07
N PRO A 197 -0.13 19.94 8.97
CA PRO A 197 -0.26 21.39 8.97
C PRO A 197 -1.66 21.83 9.43
N LYS A 198 -1.70 22.81 10.34
CA LYS A 198 -2.93 23.42 10.81
C LYS A 198 -3.48 24.34 9.72
N VAL A 199 -4.69 24.06 9.28
CA VAL A 199 -5.33 24.83 8.20
C VAL A 199 -6.40 25.75 8.77
N HIS A 200 -6.29 27.04 8.49
CA HIS A 200 -7.31 28.03 8.86
C HIS A 200 -8.33 28.20 7.74
N CYS A 201 -9.53 28.67 8.08
CA CYS A 201 -10.53 28.92 7.06
C CYS A 201 -10.19 30.16 6.24
N GLU A 202 -10.14 30.01 4.92
CA GLU A 202 -10.01 31.12 3.99
C GLU A 202 -11.30 31.27 3.18
N VAL A 203 -11.74 32.52 3.03
CA VAL A 203 -12.95 32.88 2.29
C VAL A 203 -12.59 33.78 1.13
N GLY A 204 -13.34 33.64 0.04
CA GLY A 204 -13.12 34.42 -1.17
C GLY A 204 -13.74 35.81 -1.09
N GLU A 205 -13.66 36.50 -2.22
CA GLU A 205 -14.29 37.80 -2.40
C GLU A 205 -15.82 37.72 -2.27
N TRP A 206 -16.40 38.82 -1.85
CA TRP A 206 -17.85 38.96 -1.77
C TRP A 206 -18.48 39.00 -3.16
N SER A 207 -19.65 38.37 -3.31
CA SER A 207 -20.49 38.60 -4.48
C SER A 207 -20.95 40.06 -4.54
N GLU A 208 -21.37 40.48 -5.73
CA GLU A 208 -22.22 41.66 -5.87
C GLU A 208 -23.45 41.57 -4.98
N TRP A 209 -23.95 42.73 -4.54
CA TRP A 209 -25.16 42.81 -3.74
C TRP A 209 -26.37 42.31 -4.53
N GLY A 210 -27.16 41.42 -3.92
CA GLY A 210 -28.43 40.97 -4.47
C GLY A 210 -29.45 42.12 -4.56
N PRO A 211 -30.56 41.91 -5.28
CA PRO A 211 -31.62 42.92 -5.37
C PRO A 211 -32.23 43.21 -4.00
N CYS A 212 -32.57 44.47 -3.74
CA CYS A 212 -33.23 44.90 -2.50
C CYS A 212 -34.62 44.25 -2.35
N LEU A 213 -34.74 43.28 -1.44
CA LEU A 213 -35.98 42.55 -1.17
C LEU A 213 -36.86 43.33 -0.20
N ARG A 214 -38.11 43.57 -0.58
CA ARG A 214 -39.04 44.38 0.22
C ARG A 214 -39.51 43.66 1.47
N ILE A 215 -39.45 44.34 2.62
CA ILE A 215 -40.01 43.84 3.88
C ILE A 215 -41.37 44.50 4.12
N GLY A 216 -42.44 43.72 3.97
CA GLY A 216 -43.82 44.19 4.17
C GLY A 216 -44.26 45.28 3.18
N LYS A 217 -45.12 46.20 3.63
CA LYS A 217 -45.66 47.31 2.82
C LYS A 217 -44.79 48.57 2.82
N SER A 218 -43.68 48.56 3.54
CA SER A 218 -42.80 49.73 3.70
C SER A 218 -41.93 49.98 2.46
N CYS A 219 -41.20 51.10 2.46
CA CYS A 219 -40.15 51.38 1.48
C CYS A 219 -38.81 50.71 1.86
N PHE A 220 -38.70 50.16 3.07
CA PHE A 220 -37.51 49.45 3.52
C PHE A 220 -37.44 48.03 2.94
N GLY A 221 -36.22 47.61 2.62
CA GLY A 221 -35.88 46.27 2.19
C GLY A 221 -34.54 45.82 2.75
N GLU A 222 -34.20 44.57 2.47
CA GLU A 222 -32.92 43.95 2.81
C GLU A 222 -32.29 43.40 1.53
N GLU A 223 -31.02 43.72 1.33
CA GLU A 223 -30.18 43.11 0.31
C GLU A 223 -29.14 42.23 1.01
N SER A 224 -28.79 41.13 0.36
CA SER A 224 -27.81 40.18 0.86
C SER A 224 -26.73 39.93 -0.18
N ARG A 225 -25.50 39.75 0.29
CA ARG A 225 -24.39 39.23 -0.52
C ARG A 225 -23.79 38.02 0.16
N THR A 226 -23.16 37.18 -0.64
CA THR A 226 -22.56 35.92 -0.17
C THR A 226 -21.13 35.81 -0.65
N ARG A 227 -20.27 35.15 0.13
CA ARG A 227 -18.93 34.75 -0.29
C ARG A 227 -18.74 33.25 -0.11
N LYS A 228 -17.89 32.66 -0.94
CA LYS A 228 -17.57 31.23 -0.89
C LYS A 228 -16.42 30.99 0.09
N VAL A 229 -16.45 29.84 0.76
CA VAL A 229 -15.29 29.32 1.51
C VAL A 229 -14.34 28.70 0.49
N LEU A 230 -13.10 29.21 0.43
CA LEU A 230 -12.05 28.70 -0.45
C LEU A 230 -11.28 27.56 0.21
N GLN A 231 -10.98 27.70 1.50
CA GLN A 231 -10.30 26.69 2.30
C GLN A 231 -11.12 26.42 3.55
N SER A 232 -11.46 25.15 3.78
CA SER A 232 -12.13 24.75 5.01
C SER A 232 -11.09 24.63 6.14
N PRO A 233 -11.44 25.05 7.37
CA PRO A 233 -10.52 24.95 8.49
C PRO A 233 -10.38 23.50 8.93
N SER A 234 -9.21 23.16 9.47
CA SER A 234 -9.02 21.90 10.17
C SER A 234 -9.64 21.96 11.58
N PRO A 235 -9.72 20.83 12.32
CA PRO A 235 -10.36 20.78 13.63
C PRO A 235 -9.85 21.80 14.65
N GLN A 236 -8.55 22.12 14.62
CA GLN A 236 -7.95 23.14 15.49
C GLN A 236 -7.77 24.50 14.79
N GLY A 237 -8.12 24.59 13.51
CA GLY A 237 -8.07 25.81 12.71
C GLY A 237 -9.08 26.88 13.13
N ASN A 238 -8.88 28.10 12.63
CA ASN A 238 -9.81 29.19 12.90
C ASN A 238 -11.11 29.00 12.10
N PRO A 239 -12.30 29.12 12.70
CA PRO A 239 -13.56 28.93 12.00
C PRO A 239 -13.75 29.98 10.91
N CYS A 240 -14.55 29.63 9.89
CA CYS A 240 -14.83 30.54 8.79
C CYS A 240 -15.53 31.81 9.28
N PRO A 241 -15.07 33.00 8.86
CA PRO A 241 -15.81 34.22 9.09
C PRO A 241 -17.13 34.20 8.29
N SER A 242 -18.11 35.03 8.67
CA SER A 242 -19.47 34.99 8.10
C SER A 242 -19.50 34.96 6.57
N THR A 243 -20.24 34.02 5.98
CA THR A 243 -20.34 33.84 4.53
C THR A 243 -21.56 34.54 3.92
N LEU A 244 -22.44 35.09 4.76
CA LEU A 244 -23.62 35.85 4.40
C LEU A 244 -23.59 37.19 5.11
N GLU A 245 -23.78 38.25 4.34
CA GLU A 245 -23.95 39.60 4.87
C GLU A 245 -25.25 40.20 4.37
N LYS A 246 -25.95 40.89 5.27
CA LYS A 246 -27.25 41.53 5.01
C LYS A 246 -27.16 43.00 5.35
N ARG A 247 -27.73 43.84 4.49
CA ARG A 247 -27.78 45.30 4.68
C ARG A 247 -29.16 45.83 4.35
N GLN A 248 -29.55 46.89 5.05
CA GLN A 248 -30.79 47.60 4.77
C GLN A 248 -30.68 48.46 3.51
N CYS A 249 -31.74 48.49 2.72
CA CYS A 249 -31.84 49.25 1.48
C CYS A 249 -33.25 49.84 1.31
N ILE A 250 -33.40 50.81 0.40
CA ILE A 250 -34.69 51.44 0.10
C ILE A 250 -35.18 50.98 -1.27
N VAL A 251 -36.35 50.34 -1.30
CA VAL A 251 -36.97 49.85 -2.54
C VAL A 251 -37.62 51.00 -3.30
N LYS A 252 -37.20 51.24 -4.54
CA LYS A 252 -37.87 52.20 -5.43
C LYS A 252 -39.29 51.70 -5.74
N LYS A 253 -40.32 52.45 -5.34
CA LYS A 253 -41.73 52.16 -5.71
C LYS A 253 -41.89 52.26 -7.23
N LYS A 254 -42.17 51.16 -7.94
CA LYS A 254 -42.80 51.24 -9.27
C LYS A 254 -44.20 51.80 -9.08
N ARG A 255 -44.47 53.02 -9.56
CA ARG A 255 -45.85 53.52 -9.71
C ARG A 255 -46.51 52.62 -10.77
N CYS A 256 -47.60 51.93 -10.42
CA CYS A 256 -48.49 51.40 -11.44
C CYS A 256 -49.03 52.60 -12.22
N GLY A 257 -48.82 52.64 -13.54
CA GLY A 257 -49.24 53.75 -14.39
C GLY A 257 -50.75 53.97 -14.27
N LYS A 258 -51.15 55.19 -13.92
CA LYS A 258 -52.52 55.65 -14.10
C LYS A 258 -52.84 55.59 -15.59
N GLY A 259 -53.87 54.84 -15.96
CA GLY A 259 -54.34 54.75 -17.33
C GLY A 259 -54.73 56.11 -17.89
N ASP A 260 -54.29 56.38 -19.11
CA ASP A 260 -54.80 57.46 -19.95
C ASP A 260 -56.31 57.29 -20.15
N LYS A 261 -57.07 58.30 -19.75
CA LYS A 261 -58.48 58.44 -20.09
C LYS A 261 -58.60 58.82 -21.56
N GLY A 262 -58.58 57.82 -22.45
CA GLY A 262 -59.04 57.94 -23.83
C GLY A 262 -60.56 57.81 -23.90
N THR A 263 -61.24 58.86 -24.33
CA THR A 263 -62.66 58.91 -24.65
C THR A 263 -63.00 57.91 -25.77
N ARG A 264 -63.82 56.89 -25.49
CA ARG A 264 -64.55 56.15 -26.52
C ARG A 264 -66.05 56.23 -26.29
N LYS A 265 -66.67 57.04 -27.13
CA LYS A 265 -68.11 57.17 -27.35
C LYS A 265 -68.59 55.90 -28.06
N GLY A 266 -69.64 55.28 -27.52
CA GLY A 266 -70.63 54.43 -28.19
C GLY A 266 -70.16 53.22 -29.01
N GLU A 267 -70.55 52.01 -28.60
CA GLU A 267 -71.70 51.34 -29.22
C GLU A 267 -72.07 50.05 -28.47
N ARG A 268 -73.37 49.89 -28.23
CA ARG A 268 -74.00 48.65 -27.76
C ARG A 268 -73.92 47.61 -28.88
N LYS A 269 -73.54 46.37 -28.57
CA LYS A 269 -74.42 45.21 -28.83
C LYS A 269 -73.89 43.91 -28.21
N ASN A 270 -74.87 43.21 -27.66
CA ASN A 270 -74.87 41.94 -26.97
C ASN A 270 -74.66 40.78 -27.95
N ARG A 271 -73.83 39.77 -27.63
CA ARG A 271 -74.13 38.38 -28.01
C ARG A 271 -73.25 37.36 -27.30
N ASN A 272 -73.94 36.46 -26.59
CA ASN A 272 -73.48 35.16 -26.16
C ASN A 272 -72.60 34.45 -27.19
N ASN A 273 -71.42 34.00 -26.76
CA ASN A 273 -70.90 32.63 -26.86
C ASN A 273 -69.37 32.62 -26.82
N ARG A 274 -68.79 32.35 -25.63
CA ARG A 274 -67.64 31.43 -25.52
C ARG A 274 -67.39 30.99 -24.08
N LYS A 275 -68.39 30.36 -23.46
CA LYS A 275 -68.11 29.27 -22.51
C LYS A 275 -67.60 28.10 -23.36
N GLU A 276 -66.29 28.02 -23.58
CA GLU A 276 -65.52 26.80 -23.88
C GLU A 276 -64.09 27.19 -24.30
N LYS A 277 -63.19 27.34 -23.32
CA LYS A 277 -61.78 26.88 -23.40
C LYS A 277 -60.93 27.23 -22.15
N THR A 278 -61.43 26.98 -20.93
CA THR A 278 -60.56 27.02 -19.73
C THR A 278 -60.75 25.84 -18.80
N ASN A 279 -61.45 24.79 -19.23
CA ASN A 279 -61.68 23.59 -18.42
C ASN A 279 -60.96 22.33 -18.94
N SER A 280 -59.98 22.47 -19.85
CA SER A 280 -59.22 21.33 -20.41
C SER A 280 -57.78 21.21 -19.91
N GLU A 281 -57.19 22.24 -19.29
CA GLU A 281 -55.77 22.20 -18.87
C GLU A 281 -55.62 21.89 -17.38
N GLY A 282 -56.43 22.49 -16.50
CA GLY A 282 -56.37 22.21 -15.05
C GLY A 282 -56.79 20.78 -14.65
N ARG A 283 -57.58 20.08 -15.49
CA ARG A 283 -58.00 18.68 -15.23
C ARG A 283 -56.97 17.66 -15.71
N ARG A 284 -56.07 18.01 -16.65
CA ARG A 284 -55.01 17.12 -17.15
C ARG A 284 -53.82 17.05 -16.19
N GLU A 285 -53.54 18.13 -15.48
CA GLU A 285 -52.40 18.20 -14.56
C GLU A 285 -52.68 17.45 -13.25
N ARG A 286 -53.88 17.63 -12.65
CA ARG A 286 -54.30 16.90 -11.45
C ARG A 286 -54.52 15.39 -11.66
N LYS A 287 -54.72 14.93 -12.92
CA LYS A 287 -54.83 13.49 -13.24
C LYS A 287 -53.45 12.84 -13.38
N ARG A 288 -52.45 13.55 -13.91
CA ARG A 288 -51.06 13.07 -14.04
C ARG A 288 -50.35 12.93 -12.69
N GLU A 289 -50.69 13.78 -11.73
CA GLU A 289 -50.14 13.72 -10.37
C GLU A 289 -50.70 12.52 -9.58
N ARG A 290 -52.01 12.24 -9.72
CA ARG A 290 -52.66 11.05 -9.11
C ARG A 290 -52.32 9.71 -9.79
N GLU A 291 -51.85 9.71 -11.04
CA GLU A 291 -51.35 8.50 -11.72
C GLU A 291 -49.88 8.20 -11.36
N ARG A 292 -49.03 9.23 -11.12
CA ARG A 292 -47.65 9.01 -10.64
C ARG A 292 -47.57 8.48 -9.21
N GLU A 293 -48.48 8.90 -8.32
CA GLU A 293 -48.55 8.36 -6.96
C GLU A 293 -49.08 6.91 -6.92
N ARG A 294 -49.69 6.41 -8.01
CA ARG A 294 -50.17 5.03 -8.13
C ARG A 294 -49.16 4.06 -8.75
N GLU A 295 -48.06 4.54 -9.33
CA GLU A 295 -47.01 3.67 -9.92
C GLU A 295 -45.82 3.38 -8.98
N LEU A 296 -45.76 4.01 -7.79
CA LEU A 296 -44.72 3.73 -6.78
C LEU A 296 -45.23 2.98 -5.54
N GLY A 297 -46.49 2.51 -5.56
CA GLY A 297 -47.09 1.77 -4.46
C GLY A 297 -47.76 0.50 -4.91
N THR A 298 -47.01 -0.60 -5.01
CA THR A 298 -47.48 -1.95 -4.64
C THR A 298 -46.30 -2.92 -4.69
N ARG A 299 -45.87 -3.40 -3.51
CA ARG A 299 -45.53 -4.80 -3.23
C ARG A 299 -45.25 -4.95 -1.73
N GLU A 300 -46.32 -4.89 -0.94
CA GLU A 300 -46.40 -5.66 0.30
C GLU A 300 -47.65 -6.53 0.18
N ASP A 301 -47.41 -7.83 -0.02
CA ASP A 301 -48.41 -8.88 0.12
C ASP A 301 -48.60 -9.16 1.60
N ASP A 302 -49.86 -9.19 2.01
CA ASP A 302 -50.30 -9.54 3.35
C ASP A 302 -50.48 -11.06 3.49
N SER A 303 -50.39 -11.53 4.73
CA SER A 303 -50.84 -12.86 5.24
C SER A 303 -49.87 -14.06 5.19
N ARG A 304 -49.11 -14.23 6.28
CA ARG A 304 -49.22 -15.37 7.23
C ARG A 304 -48.08 -15.31 8.27
N ASN A 305 -48.37 -14.94 9.51
CA ASN A 305 -48.67 -15.96 10.50
C ASN A 305 -49.25 -15.36 11.79
N LYS A 306 -50.20 -16.11 12.30
CA LYS A 306 -50.92 -15.96 13.55
C LYS A 306 -49.93 -16.25 14.70
N THR A 307 -50.32 -15.85 15.92
CA THR A 307 -49.74 -16.18 17.24
C THR A 307 -48.59 -15.30 17.77
N GLU A 308 -48.72 -14.93 19.06
CA GLU A 308 -47.72 -14.31 19.96
C GLU A 308 -47.62 -12.78 20.11
N GLN A 309 -48.75 -12.06 20.08
CA GLN A 309 -48.88 -10.79 20.84
C GLN A 309 -49.85 -10.91 22.02
N ARG A 310 -49.72 -12.01 22.75
CA ARG A 310 -50.36 -12.22 24.05
C ARG A 310 -49.33 -12.71 25.07
N ARG A 311 -48.28 -11.92 25.30
CA ARG A 311 -47.42 -11.95 26.51
C ARG A 311 -46.41 -10.80 26.41
N LYS A 312 -46.17 -10.13 27.55
CA LYS A 312 -45.30 -8.95 27.76
C LYS A 312 -45.99 -7.57 27.78
N ARG A 313 -47.19 -7.52 28.37
CA ARG A 313 -47.52 -6.49 29.38
C ARG A 313 -47.67 -7.20 30.72
N THR A 314 -46.54 -7.55 31.34
CA THR A 314 -46.35 -7.95 32.74
C THR A 314 -44.92 -8.47 32.88
N GLN A 315 -44.00 -7.59 33.27
CA GLN A 315 -42.80 -7.89 34.06
C GLN A 315 -42.06 -6.58 34.31
N SER A 316 -42.71 -5.75 35.15
CA SER A 316 -42.02 -4.84 36.03
C SER A 316 -42.44 -5.27 37.43
N ARG A 317 -41.68 -6.21 38.01
CA ARG A 317 -41.48 -6.42 39.45
C ARG A 317 -40.69 -7.70 39.71
N ASP A 318 -39.74 -7.53 40.63
CA ASP A 318 -39.12 -8.53 41.49
C ASP A 318 -37.87 -9.25 40.96
N SER A 319 -36.72 -8.72 41.39
CA SER A 319 -35.53 -9.48 41.78
C SER A 319 -34.95 -8.81 43.04
N ILE A 320 -35.57 -9.15 44.18
CA ILE A 320 -35.02 -9.06 45.54
C ILE A 320 -35.33 -10.42 46.19
N VAL A 321 -34.37 -10.93 46.97
CA VAL A 321 -34.26 -12.25 47.63
C VAL A 321 -33.74 -13.32 46.65
N GLU A 322 -32.54 -13.88 46.76
CA GLU A 322 -31.69 -14.25 47.92
C GLU A 322 -30.30 -13.59 47.90
#